data_AF-A0A2E3HAJ7-F1
#
_entry.id   AF-A0A2E3HAJ7-F1
#
_cell.length_a   1.000
_cell.length_b   1.000
_cell.length_c   1.000
_cell.angle_alpha   90.00
_cell.angle_beta   90.00
_cell.angle_gamma   90.00
#
_symmetry.space_group_name_H-M   'P 1'
#
loop_
_entity.id
_entity.type
_entity.pdbx_description
1 polymer ?
#
loop_
_entity_poly.entity_id
_entity_poly.type
_entity_poly.pdbx_seq_one_letter_code
_entity_poly.pdbx_strand_id
1 'polypeptide(L)'
;DFDRVGLARTPAGNEGRVMLPFFGPEITPRVDSADAIYHGWADNQRDPASVVRALLEGQFLNMKIHSRWLGVAPESIYLTGGASKNDGIAQTVADVFGAPVSRLSVAGSAALGAAIRAAHGGCGIPLEDLEAAFCQPEAGSTVTPGDGTEKIYEELEQKWVSALHEAFSLPND
;
A
#
# COMPACT_ATOMS: atom_id res chain seq x y z
N ASP A 1 -0.49 17.78 -7.91
CA ASP A 1 -0.48 16.36 -7.53
C ASP A 1 0.49 15.58 -8.38
N PHE A 2 1.73 15.48 -7.90
CA PHE A 2 2.84 14.77 -8.58
C PHE A 2 2.58 13.25 -8.63
N ASP A 3 1.89 12.73 -7.63
CA ASP A 3 1.44 11.35 -7.46
C ASP A 3 0.46 10.93 -8.54
N ARG A 4 -0.59 11.72 -8.78
CA ARG A 4 -1.55 11.46 -9.87
C ARG A 4 -0.87 11.45 -11.24
N VAL A 5 -0.01 12.43 -11.49
CA VAL A 5 0.73 12.54 -12.76
C VAL A 5 1.73 11.40 -12.92
N GLY A 6 2.44 11.01 -11.85
CA GLY A 6 3.40 9.92 -11.87
C GLY A 6 2.75 8.58 -12.21
N LEU A 7 1.67 8.25 -11.50
CA LEU A 7 0.92 7.01 -11.71
C LEU A 7 0.27 6.94 -13.10
N ALA A 8 -0.25 8.05 -13.61
CA ALA A 8 -0.87 8.10 -14.94
C ALA A 8 0.12 7.98 -16.10
N ARG A 9 1.40 8.31 -15.88
CA ARG A 9 2.45 8.33 -16.92
C ARG A 9 3.35 7.11 -16.92
N THR A 10 3.11 6.16 -16.03
CA THR A 10 3.96 4.97 -15.86
C THR A 10 3.10 3.71 -15.88
N PRO A 11 3.57 2.61 -16.48
CA PRO A 11 2.85 1.34 -16.44
C PRO A 11 2.94 0.69 -15.06
N ALA A 12 2.05 -0.27 -14.81
CA ALA A 12 2.18 -1.16 -13.66
C ALA A 12 3.49 -1.95 -13.68
N GLY A 13 4.09 -2.08 -12.50
CA GLY A 13 5.39 -2.70 -12.34
C GLY A 13 6.58 -1.80 -12.71
N ASN A 14 6.32 -0.56 -13.15
CA ASN A 14 7.32 0.45 -13.49
C ASN A 14 8.47 -0.06 -14.38
N GLU A 15 8.15 -0.92 -15.37
CA GLU A 15 9.13 -1.56 -16.26
C GLU A 15 10.20 -2.38 -15.50
N GLY A 16 9.85 -2.91 -14.32
CA GLY A 16 10.72 -3.71 -13.46
C GLY A 16 11.66 -2.90 -12.58
N ARG A 17 11.52 -1.58 -12.52
CA ARG A 17 12.28 -0.69 -11.63
C ARG A 17 11.71 -0.72 -10.23
N VAL A 18 12.57 -0.89 -9.23
CA VAL A 18 12.18 -1.11 -7.83
C VAL A 18 12.86 -0.12 -6.91
N MET A 19 12.11 0.42 -5.96
CA MET A 19 12.64 1.23 -4.86
C MET A 19 12.38 0.55 -3.51
N LEU A 20 13.37 0.57 -2.63
CA LEU A 20 13.16 0.44 -1.18
C LEU A 20 13.04 1.87 -0.62
N PRO A 21 11.81 2.36 -0.30
CA PRO A 21 11.59 3.78 0.01
C PRO A 21 11.97 4.13 1.46
N PHE A 22 13.11 3.65 1.95
CA PHE A 22 13.58 3.84 3.32
C PHE A 22 14.43 5.11 3.43
N PHE A 23 13.78 6.27 3.48
CA PHE A 23 14.42 7.59 3.61
C PHE A 23 14.94 7.90 5.04
N GLY A 24 15.06 6.86 5.88
CA GLY A 24 15.40 6.92 7.29
C GLY A 24 15.28 5.51 7.90
N PRO A 25 15.44 5.37 9.23
CA PRO A 25 15.21 4.11 9.92
C PRO A 25 13.79 3.59 9.65
N GLU A 26 13.69 2.34 9.22
CA GLU A 26 12.41 1.67 8.96
C GLU A 26 12.06 0.75 10.13
N ILE A 27 10.76 0.68 10.46
CA ILE A 27 10.26 -0.14 11.57
C ILE A 27 10.01 -1.57 11.11
N THR A 28 9.47 -1.71 9.89
CA THR A 28 9.07 -2.99 9.29
C THR A 28 9.54 -3.04 7.83
N PRO A 29 10.62 -3.79 7.51
CA PRO A 29 11.50 -4.50 8.45
C PRO A 29 12.36 -3.51 9.26
N ARG A 30 12.86 -3.96 10.42
CA ARG A 30 13.73 -3.11 11.23
C ARG A 30 15.10 -3.01 10.60
N VAL A 31 15.35 -1.92 9.88
CA VAL A 31 16.61 -1.61 9.21
C VAL A 31 16.99 -0.15 9.44
N ASP A 32 18.29 0.13 9.44
CA ASP A 32 18.80 1.50 9.47
C ASP A 32 19.19 1.91 8.05
N SER A 33 18.54 2.95 7.53
CA SER A 33 18.77 3.47 6.19
C SER A 33 18.90 4.98 6.25
N ALA A 34 19.76 5.55 5.41
CA ALA A 34 19.93 6.99 5.29
C ALA A 34 19.19 7.59 4.08
N ASP A 35 18.91 6.78 3.06
CA ASP A 35 18.25 7.21 1.82
C ASP A 35 17.58 6.01 1.13
N ALA A 36 16.66 6.29 0.20
CA ALA A 36 16.03 5.25 -0.60
C ALA A 36 17.04 4.51 -1.49
N ILE A 37 16.77 3.22 -1.72
CA ILE A 37 17.61 2.36 -2.56
C ILE A 37 16.88 2.08 -3.87
N TYR A 38 17.60 2.18 -4.99
CA TYR A 38 17.05 2.16 -6.33
C TYR A 38 17.67 1.01 -7.15
N HIS A 39 16.83 0.15 -7.74
CA HIS A 39 17.25 -0.94 -8.60
C HIS A 39 16.54 -0.87 -9.97
N GLY A 40 17.27 -1.23 -11.04
CA GLY A 40 16.70 -1.35 -12.40
C GLY A 40 16.68 -0.07 -13.23
N TRP A 41 17.28 1.04 -12.75
CA TRP A 41 17.54 2.22 -13.59
C TRP A 41 18.92 2.16 -14.22
N ALA A 42 19.04 2.65 -15.46
CA ALA A 42 20.33 3.01 -16.04
C ALA A 42 20.89 4.27 -15.36
N ASP A 43 22.22 4.44 -15.40
CA ASP A 43 22.90 5.60 -14.82
C ASP A 43 22.26 6.91 -15.31
N ASN A 44 21.95 7.80 -14.36
CA ASN A 44 21.36 9.14 -14.59
C ASN A 44 19.98 9.17 -15.27
N GLN A 45 19.22 8.06 -15.30
CA GLN A 45 17.88 8.04 -15.90
C GLN A 45 16.75 7.87 -14.88
N ARG A 46 16.69 8.72 -13.86
CA ARG A 46 15.57 8.72 -12.90
C ARG A 46 14.61 9.86 -13.22
N ASP A 47 13.65 9.60 -14.10
CA ASP A 47 12.59 10.59 -14.34
C ASP A 47 11.64 10.67 -13.13
N PRO A 48 11.07 11.84 -12.82
CA PRO A 48 10.22 11.99 -11.64
C PRO A 48 9.00 11.06 -11.59
N ALA A 49 8.42 10.69 -12.74
CA ALA A 49 7.23 9.85 -12.75
C ALA A 49 7.55 8.40 -12.38
N SER A 50 8.64 7.84 -12.91
CA SER A 50 9.09 6.48 -12.52
C SER A 50 9.54 6.41 -11.06
N VAL A 51 10.15 7.48 -10.53
CA VAL A 51 10.52 7.55 -9.11
C VAL A 51 9.28 7.53 -8.21
N VAL A 52 8.25 8.32 -8.55
CA VAL A 52 6.98 8.36 -7.81
C VAL A 52 6.28 6.99 -7.86
N ARG A 53 6.24 6.35 -9.02
CA ARG A 53 5.67 5.00 -9.19
C ARG A 53 6.39 3.98 -8.30
N ALA A 54 7.71 3.93 -8.39
CA ALA A 54 8.51 3.00 -7.60
C ALA A 54 8.40 3.22 -6.09
N LEU A 55 8.28 4.48 -5.64
CA LEU A 55 8.07 4.80 -4.24
C LEU A 55 6.75 4.18 -3.73
N LEU A 56 5.66 4.39 -4.48
CA LEU A 56 4.34 3.88 -4.08
C LEU A 56 4.28 2.35 -4.16
N GLU A 57 4.72 1.75 -5.28
CA GLU A 57 4.77 0.30 -5.43
C GLU A 57 5.68 -0.35 -4.38
N GLY A 58 6.86 0.21 -4.15
CA GLY A 58 7.80 -0.27 -3.14
C GLY A 58 7.23 -0.22 -1.73
N GLN A 59 6.49 0.84 -1.38
CA GLN A 59 5.82 0.93 -0.07
C GLN A 59 4.74 -0.13 0.09
N PHE A 60 3.90 -0.36 -0.93
CA PHE A 60 2.83 -1.36 -0.83
C PHE A 60 3.35 -2.79 -0.90
N LEU A 61 4.42 -3.06 -1.66
CA LEU A 61 5.13 -4.33 -1.64
C LEU A 61 5.71 -4.60 -0.24
N ASN A 62 6.36 -3.60 0.37
CA ASN A 62 6.86 -3.70 1.73
C ASN A 62 5.75 -4.12 2.70
N MET A 63 4.59 -3.44 2.64
CA MET A 63 3.42 -3.76 3.46
C MET A 63 2.91 -5.18 3.20
N LYS A 64 2.74 -5.59 1.93
CA LYS A 64 2.24 -6.92 1.55
C LYS A 64 3.14 -8.05 2.04
N ILE A 65 4.45 -7.93 1.80
CA ILE A 65 5.43 -8.94 2.19
C ILE A 65 5.43 -9.09 3.72
N HIS A 66 5.49 -7.97 4.44
CA HIS A 66 5.58 -7.99 5.89
C HIS A 66 4.24 -8.14 6.61
N SER A 67 3.12 -8.27 5.89
CA SER A 67 1.84 -8.71 6.45
C SER A 67 1.63 -10.22 6.37
N ARG A 68 2.49 -10.96 5.64
CA ARG A 68 2.31 -12.41 5.39
C ARG A 68 2.26 -13.28 6.64
N TRP A 69 2.93 -12.85 7.72
CA TRP A 69 2.91 -13.58 8.99
C TRP A 69 1.51 -13.74 9.58
N LEU A 70 0.53 -12.92 9.13
CA LEU A 70 -0.87 -13.05 9.51
C LEU A 70 -1.51 -14.34 8.97
N GLY A 71 -0.91 -15.00 7.97
CA GLY A 71 -1.39 -16.27 7.42
C GLY A 71 -2.70 -16.16 6.63
N VAL A 72 -3.16 -14.94 6.34
CA VAL A 72 -4.39 -14.67 5.59
C VAL A 72 -4.11 -13.73 4.42
N ALA A 73 -4.65 -14.07 3.25
CA ALA A 73 -4.68 -13.16 2.11
C ALA A 73 -5.93 -12.27 2.23
N PRO A 74 -5.80 -10.94 2.04
CA PRO A 74 -6.95 -10.04 2.14
C PRO A 74 -7.94 -10.30 1.01
N GLU A 75 -9.21 -10.55 1.35
CA GLU A 75 -10.31 -10.62 0.38
C GLU A 75 -10.76 -9.23 -0.09
N SER A 76 -10.54 -8.21 0.76
CA SER A 76 -10.81 -6.81 0.46
C SER A 76 -9.91 -5.92 1.31
N ILE A 77 -9.68 -4.69 0.83
CA ILE A 77 -8.88 -3.69 1.52
C ILE A 77 -9.69 -2.40 1.66
N TYR A 78 -9.74 -1.85 2.87
CA TYR A 78 -10.31 -0.53 3.11
C TYR A 78 -9.19 0.52 3.18
N LEU A 79 -9.09 1.36 2.16
CA LEU A 79 -8.12 2.43 2.09
C LEU A 79 -8.66 3.68 2.80
N THR A 80 -7.91 4.14 3.80
CA THR A 80 -8.30 5.29 4.64
C THR A 80 -7.18 6.32 4.73
N GLY A 81 -7.43 7.47 5.36
CA GLY A 81 -6.45 8.56 5.49
C GLY A 81 -6.35 9.44 4.23
N GLY A 82 -5.40 10.37 4.20
CA GLY A 82 -5.30 11.39 3.14
C GLY A 82 -5.03 10.81 1.75
N ALA A 83 -4.19 9.78 1.66
CA ALA A 83 -3.81 9.13 0.41
C ALA A 83 -4.98 8.38 -0.26
N SER A 84 -6.04 8.05 0.49
CA SER A 84 -7.18 7.33 -0.07
C SER A 84 -7.87 8.10 -1.19
N LYS A 85 -7.84 9.45 -1.18
CA LYS A 85 -8.48 10.31 -2.19
C LYS A 85 -7.83 10.26 -3.58
N ASN A 86 -6.75 9.51 -3.76
CA ASN A 86 -6.09 9.32 -5.05
C ASN A 86 -6.45 7.94 -5.63
N ASP A 87 -7.17 7.93 -6.75
CA ASP A 87 -7.57 6.70 -7.45
C ASP A 87 -6.38 5.90 -7.98
N GLY A 88 -5.30 6.56 -8.38
CA GLY A 88 -4.09 5.86 -8.79
C GLY A 88 -3.45 5.11 -7.62
N ILE A 89 -3.47 5.69 -6.41
CA ILE A 89 -2.96 5.01 -5.21
C ILE A 89 -3.86 3.82 -4.89
N ALA A 90 -5.18 4.00 -4.91
CA ALA A 90 -6.14 2.91 -4.68
C ALA A 90 -5.95 1.77 -5.68
N GLN A 91 -5.78 2.08 -6.97
CA GLN A 91 -5.50 1.09 -8.01
C GLN A 91 -4.17 0.38 -7.77
N THR A 92 -3.12 1.11 -7.38
CA THR A 92 -1.81 0.51 -7.08
C THR A 92 -1.91 -0.47 -5.91
N VAL A 93 -2.65 -0.13 -4.85
CA VAL A 93 -2.92 -1.05 -3.73
C VAL A 93 -3.67 -2.28 -4.22
N ALA A 94 -4.72 -2.10 -5.04
CA ALA A 94 -5.50 -3.22 -5.55
C ALA A 94 -4.64 -4.18 -6.38
N ASP A 95 -3.82 -3.62 -7.26
CA ASP A 95 -2.96 -4.43 -8.12
C ASP A 95 -1.85 -5.15 -7.35
N VAL A 96 -1.20 -4.46 -6.38
CA VAL A 96 -0.11 -5.04 -5.57
C VAL A 96 -0.64 -6.18 -4.69
N PHE A 97 -1.76 -5.97 -4.01
CA PHE A 97 -2.33 -6.95 -3.09
C PHE A 97 -3.17 -8.02 -3.78
N GLY A 98 -3.58 -7.80 -5.04
CA GLY A 98 -4.47 -8.71 -5.76
C GLY A 98 -5.88 -8.74 -5.17
N ALA A 99 -6.33 -7.67 -4.53
CA ALA A 99 -7.59 -7.59 -3.81
C ALA A 99 -8.38 -6.31 -4.15
N PRO A 100 -9.73 -6.34 -4.16
CA PRO A 100 -10.54 -5.14 -4.27
C PRO A 100 -10.24 -4.14 -3.16
N VAL A 101 -10.10 -2.86 -3.53
CA VAL A 101 -9.87 -1.75 -2.60
C VAL A 101 -11.08 -0.84 -2.58
N SER A 102 -11.64 -0.58 -1.41
CA SER A 102 -12.75 0.36 -1.21
C SER A 102 -12.35 1.45 -0.20
N ARG A 103 -13.07 2.56 -0.19
CA ARG A 103 -12.88 3.64 0.78
C ARG A 103 -14.01 3.63 1.77
N LEU A 104 -13.75 3.98 3.02
CA LEU A 104 -14.84 4.26 3.95
C LEU A 104 -15.46 5.61 3.63
N SER A 105 -16.79 5.70 3.77
CA SER A 105 -17.53 6.96 3.68
C SER A 105 -17.05 8.02 4.68
N VAL A 106 -16.45 7.59 5.79
CA VAL A 106 -15.88 8.47 6.82
C VAL A 106 -14.35 8.57 6.65
N ALA A 107 -13.86 9.78 6.39
CA ALA A 107 -12.43 10.03 6.15
C ALA A 107 -11.54 9.77 7.38
N GLY A 108 -12.04 10.05 8.59
CA GLY A 108 -11.31 9.91 9.84
C GLY A 108 -11.52 8.55 10.50
N SER A 109 -10.98 7.48 9.91
CA SER A 109 -11.18 6.09 10.38
C SER A 109 -10.78 5.88 11.85
N ALA A 110 -9.67 6.46 12.30
CA ALA A 110 -9.23 6.38 13.70
C ALA A 110 -10.20 7.06 14.68
N ALA A 111 -10.68 8.27 14.32
CA ALA A 111 -11.65 9.01 15.13
C ALA A 111 -13.01 8.29 15.16
N LEU A 112 -13.42 7.72 14.03
CA LEU A 112 -14.61 6.90 13.94
C LEU A 112 -14.51 5.67 14.86
N GLY A 113 -13.38 4.93 14.80
CA GLY A 113 -13.15 3.78 15.67
C GLY A 113 -13.22 4.14 17.16
N ALA A 114 -12.68 5.29 17.55
CA ALA A 114 -12.79 5.80 18.92
C ALA A 114 -14.24 6.11 19.31
N ALA A 115 -15.02 6.73 18.43
CA ALA A 115 -16.43 7.02 18.67
C ALA A 115 -17.28 5.74 18.78
N ILE A 116 -17.05 4.75 17.90
CA ILE A 116 -17.70 3.44 17.95
C ILE A 116 -17.41 2.74 19.28
N ARG A 117 -16.13 2.72 19.70
CA ARG A 117 -15.70 2.16 20.99
C ARG A 117 -16.39 2.85 22.18
N ALA A 118 -16.51 4.18 22.15
CA ALA A 118 -17.17 4.95 23.19
C ALA A 118 -18.68 4.69 23.25
N ALA A 119 -19.36 4.62 22.09
CA ALA A 119 -20.78 4.31 22.01
C ALA A 119 -21.07 2.88 22.51
N HIS A 120 -20.24 1.91 22.13
CA HIS A 120 -20.36 0.54 22.62
C HIS A 120 -20.20 0.45 24.15
N GLY A 121 -19.11 0.99 24.68
CA GLY A 121 -18.81 0.91 26.11
C GLY A 121 -19.69 1.79 27.00
N GLY A 122 -20.10 2.97 26.50
CA GLY A 122 -20.83 3.97 27.28
C GLY A 122 -22.35 3.89 27.13
N CYS A 123 -22.85 3.46 25.96
CA CYS A 123 -24.28 3.39 25.68
C CYS A 123 -24.80 1.94 25.56
N GLY A 124 -23.91 0.94 25.58
CA GLY A 124 -24.28 -0.48 25.47
C GLY A 124 -24.80 -0.88 24.08
N ILE A 125 -24.55 -0.06 23.05
CA ILE A 125 -24.96 -0.37 21.68
C ILE A 125 -24.07 -1.52 21.15
N PRO A 126 -24.64 -2.58 20.57
CA PRO A 126 -23.87 -3.65 19.96
C PRO A 126 -22.86 -3.13 18.92
N LEU A 127 -21.66 -3.71 18.90
CA LEU A 127 -20.60 -3.28 17.98
C LEU A 127 -21.02 -3.51 16.52
N GLU A 128 -21.68 -4.63 16.25
CA GLU A 128 -22.23 -4.98 14.94
C GLU A 128 -23.19 -3.92 14.38
N ASP A 129 -24.06 -3.34 15.21
CA ASP A 129 -24.99 -2.29 14.80
C ASP A 129 -24.25 -1.01 14.42
N LEU A 130 -23.21 -0.66 15.18
CA LEU A 130 -22.38 0.52 14.92
C LEU A 130 -21.53 0.35 13.66
N GLU A 131 -20.94 -0.82 13.45
CA GLU A 131 -20.18 -1.14 12.24
C GLU A 131 -21.08 -1.14 11.01
N ALA A 132 -22.27 -1.74 11.10
CA ALA A 132 -23.25 -1.72 10.02
C ALA A 132 -23.65 -0.29 9.65
N ALA A 133 -23.80 0.60 10.63
CA ALA A 133 -24.18 1.98 10.39
C ALA A 133 -23.05 2.86 9.84
N PHE A 134 -21.81 2.66 10.29
CA PHE A 134 -20.73 3.65 10.08
C PHE A 134 -19.51 3.15 9.30
N CYS A 135 -19.35 1.83 9.11
CA CYS A 135 -18.19 1.25 8.43
C CYS A 135 -18.49 0.86 6.97
N GLN A 136 -19.54 1.42 6.37
CA GLN A 136 -19.88 1.14 4.98
C GLN A 136 -18.90 1.79 4.00
N PRO A 137 -18.56 1.09 2.90
CA PRO A 137 -17.77 1.67 1.84
C PRO A 137 -18.52 2.85 1.20
N GLU A 138 -17.77 3.87 0.79
CA GLU A 138 -18.28 4.95 -0.04
C GLU A 138 -18.78 4.37 -1.37
N ALA A 139 -20.01 4.71 -1.75
CA ALA A 139 -20.64 4.18 -2.96
C ALA A 139 -19.80 4.49 -4.20
N GLY A 140 -19.52 3.46 -5.01
CA GLY A 140 -18.72 3.61 -6.24
C GLY A 140 -17.22 3.82 -5.99
N SER A 141 -16.74 3.74 -4.75
CA SER A 141 -15.31 3.91 -4.43
C SER A 141 -14.44 2.68 -4.69
N THR A 142 -15.05 1.53 -4.97
CA THR A 142 -14.34 0.25 -5.13
C THR A 142 -13.57 0.21 -6.45
N VAL A 143 -12.28 -0.09 -6.36
CA VAL A 143 -11.41 -0.40 -7.50
C VAL A 143 -10.94 -1.86 -7.38
N THR A 144 -10.89 -2.56 -8.51
CA THR A 144 -10.46 -3.96 -8.59
C THR A 144 -9.07 -4.06 -9.22
N PRO A 145 -8.30 -5.11 -8.93
CA PRO A 145 -7.02 -5.34 -9.60
C PRO A 145 -7.19 -5.34 -11.12
N GLY A 146 -6.21 -4.77 -11.82
CA GLY A 146 -6.18 -4.76 -13.29
C GLY A 146 -5.85 -6.14 -13.88
N ASP A 147 -6.28 -6.36 -15.12
CA ASP A 147 -5.96 -7.60 -15.83
C ASP A 147 -4.45 -7.78 -15.99
N GLY A 148 -3.94 -8.95 -15.58
CA GLY A 148 -2.53 -9.31 -15.72
C GLY A 148 -1.58 -8.63 -14.72
N THR A 149 -2.07 -7.79 -13.82
CA THR A 149 -1.21 -7.13 -12.82
C THR A 149 -0.66 -8.09 -11.78
N GLU A 150 -1.39 -9.16 -11.47
CA GLU A 150 -0.95 -10.22 -10.54
C GLU A 150 0.47 -10.70 -10.87
N LYS A 151 0.68 -11.17 -12.10
CA LYS A 151 1.99 -11.64 -12.57
C LYS A 151 3.07 -10.54 -12.52
N ILE A 152 2.70 -9.30 -12.89
CA ILE A 152 3.62 -8.16 -12.86
C ILE A 152 4.14 -7.93 -11.43
N TYR A 153 3.24 -7.92 -10.44
CA TYR A 153 3.60 -7.65 -9.06
C TYR A 153 4.22 -8.86 -8.36
N GLU A 154 3.92 -10.10 -8.77
CA GLU A 154 4.69 -11.28 -8.33
C GLU A 154 6.16 -11.19 -8.72
N GLU A 155 6.44 -10.84 -9.99
CA GLU A 155 7.81 -10.65 -10.48
C GLU A 155 8.50 -9.45 -9.80
N LEU A 156 7.77 -8.35 -9.60
CA LEU A 156 8.30 -7.16 -8.94
C LEU A 156 8.60 -7.42 -7.45
N GLU A 157 7.77 -8.20 -6.78
CA GLU A 157 7.97 -8.58 -5.39
C GLU A 157 9.25 -9.39 -5.18
N GLN A 158 9.53 -10.35 -6.07
CA GLN A 158 10.79 -11.12 -6.04
C GLN A 158 12.00 -10.19 -6.16
N LYS A 159 11.95 -9.22 -7.08
CA LYS A 159 13.02 -8.20 -7.23
C LYS A 159 13.14 -7.32 -6.00
N TRP A 160 12.02 -6.94 -5.39
CA TRP A 160 12.00 -6.13 -4.17
C TRP A 160 12.63 -6.87 -3.00
N VAL A 161 12.30 -8.16 -2.82
CA VAL A 161 12.93 -9.00 -1.79
C VAL A 161 14.43 -9.16 -2.04
N SER A 162 14.86 -9.42 -3.28
CA SER A 162 16.29 -9.49 -3.62
C SER A 162 17.01 -8.19 -3.27
N ALA A 163 16.45 -7.03 -3.65
CA ALA A 163 16.99 -5.72 -3.34
C ALA A 163 17.11 -5.50 -1.82
N LEU A 164 16.11 -5.93 -1.04
CA LEU A 164 16.14 -5.82 0.42
C LEU A 164 17.29 -6.62 1.03
N HIS A 165 17.48 -7.88 0.62
CA HIS A 165 18.53 -8.75 1.15
C HIS A 165 19.93 -8.36 0.66
N GLU A 166 20.04 -7.78 -0.53
CA GLU A 166 21.29 -7.20 -1.04
C GLU A 166 21.71 -5.96 -0.23
N ALA A 167 20.73 -5.15 0.19
CA ALA A 167 20.99 -3.89 0.89
C ALA A 167 21.19 -4.05 2.40
N PHE A 168 20.48 -4.99 3.02
CA PHE A 168 20.45 -5.13 4.48
C PHE A 168 20.63 -6.57 4.91
N SER A 169 21.41 -6.77 5.98
CA SER A 169 21.41 -8.04 6.71
C SER A 169 20.21 -8.10 7.64
N LEU A 170 19.21 -8.89 7.28
CA LEU A 170 17.98 -9.01 8.06
C LEU A 170 18.12 -10.04 9.20
N PRO A 171 17.52 -9.80 10.38
CA PRO A 171 17.45 -10.82 11.41
C PRO A 171 16.58 -11.99 10.92
N ASN A 172 17.15 -13.20 10.89
CA ASN A 172 16.54 -14.48 10.47
C ASN A 172 16.60 -14.82 8.97
N ASP A 173 17.54 -14.27 8.23
CA ASP A 173 18.09 -14.96 7.05
C ASP A 173 19.00 -16.14 7.44
#